data_AF-A0A7C6TCF4-F1
#
_entry.id   AF-A0A7C6TCF4-F1
#
_cell.length_a   1.000
_cell.length_b   1.000
_cell.length_c   1.000
_cell.angle_alpha   90.00
_cell.angle_beta   90.00
_cell.angle_gamma   90.00
#
_symmetry.space_group_name_H-M   'P 1'
#
loop_
_entity.id
_entity.type
_entity.pdbx_description
1 polymer ?
#
loop_
_entity_poly.entity_id
_entity_poly.type
_entity_poly.pdbx_seq_one_letter_code
_entity_poly.pdbx_strand_id
1 'polypeptide(L)'
;DTGMGMSQETLAHLFTLAHQGESGQRKGGLGIGLTLVKGMVERHGGRVWAESEGPDRGSCFTVELPLREAPQAPSLPSDQLSPERPASPEAQ
;
A
#
# COMPACT_ATOMS: atom_id res chain seq x y z
N ASP A 1 -9.77 -7.22 6.14
CA ASP A 1 -9.40 -8.56 6.65
C ASP A 1 -10.63 -9.26 7.23
N THR A 2 -10.48 -10.54 7.59
CA THR A 2 -11.53 -11.34 8.23
C THR A 2 -11.15 -11.71 9.68
N GLY A 3 -10.37 -10.86 10.34
CA GLY A 3 -9.87 -11.07 11.69
C GLY A 3 -10.89 -10.71 12.77
N MET A 4 -10.40 -10.52 14.00
CA MET A 4 -11.22 -10.28 15.19
C MET A 4 -11.98 -8.94 15.20
N GLY A 5 -11.83 -8.09 14.18
CA GLY A 5 -12.41 -6.75 14.18
C GLY A 5 -11.88 -5.84 15.29
N MET A 6 -12.49 -4.67 15.45
CA MET A 6 -12.05 -3.64 16.40
C MET A 6 -13.23 -2.96 17.09
N SER A 7 -13.05 -2.56 18.35
CA SER A 7 -13.98 -1.66 19.03
C SER A 7 -13.86 -0.23 18.51
N GLN A 8 -14.89 0.59 18.72
CA GLN A 8 -14.85 2.03 18.38
C GLN A 8 -13.70 2.76 19.10
N GLU A 9 -13.44 2.41 20.36
CA GLU A 9 -12.30 2.95 21.12
C GLU A 9 -10.95 2.58 20.48
N THR A 10 -10.83 1.32 20.03
CA THR A 10 -9.61 0.87 19.33
C THR A 10 -9.44 1.62 18.00
N LEU A 11 -10.51 1.81 17.22
CA LEU A 11 -10.48 2.56 15.96
C LEU A 11 -10.02 4.00 16.17
N ALA A 12 -10.49 4.67 17.23
CA ALA A 12 -10.11 6.05 17.56
C ALA A 12 -8.60 6.20 17.84
N HIS A 13 -7.95 5.16 18.35
CA HIS A 13 -6.54 5.16 18.71
C HIS A 13 -5.64 4.35 17.74
N LEU A 14 -6.22 3.78 16.67
CA LEU A 14 -5.57 2.78 15.83
C LEU A 14 -4.24 3.20 15.20
N PHE A 15 -4.14 4.48 14.81
CA PHE A 15 -2.95 5.04 14.18
C PHE A 15 -2.03 5.80 15.15
N THR A 16 -2.31 5.73 16.45
CA THR A 16 -1.45 6.33 17.48
C THR A 16 -0.30 5.38 17.84
N LEU A 17 0.80 5.92 18.35
CA LEU A 17 1.87 5.09 18.89
C LEU A 17 1.32 4.30 20.08
N ALA A 18 1.35 2.98 19.98
CA ALA A 18 1.00 2.13 21.11
C ALA A 18 1.96 2.40 22.27
N HIS A 19 1.43 2.81 23.42
CA HIS A 19 2.19 2.79 24.67
C HIS A 19 2.34 1.33 25.09
N GLN A 20 3.58 0.83 25.17
CA GLN A 20 3.87 -0.47 25.76
C GLN A 20 3.75 -0.32 27.29
N GLY A 21 2.53 -0.43 27.82
CA GLY A 21 2.24 -0.46 29.26
C GLY A 21 1.71 -1.83 29.68
N GLU A 22 2.52 -2.55 30.47
CA GLU A 22 2.20 -3.68 31.37
C GLU A 22 1.04 -4.65 31.04
N SER A 23 0.85 -5.08 29.79
CA SER A 23 0.03 -6.26 29.52
C SER A 23 0.52 -6.98 28.27
N GLY A 24 1.58 -7.77 28.46
CA GLY A 24 2.19 -8.60 27.43
C GLY A 24 1.27 -9.69 26.90
N GLN A 25 0.37 -9.35 25.98
CA GLN A 25 -0.25 -10.30 25.05
C GLN A 25 -0.63 -9.55 23.76
N ARG A 26 0.33 -9.28 22.89
CA ARG A 26 0.05 -9.09 21.46
C ARG A 26 0.94 -10.04 20.69
N LYS A 27 0.31 -11.01 20.04
CA LYS A 27 0.97 -11.98 19.15
C LYS A 27 1.76 -11.20 18.07
N GLY A 28 3.07 -11.06 18.27
CA GLY A 28 4.03 -10.60 17.27
C GLY A 28 3.87 -9.16 16.78
N GLY A 29 4.59 -8.21 17.39
CA GLY A 29 4.87 -6.90 16.81
C GLY A 29 4.83 -5.75 17.80
N LEU A 30 5.72 -4.76 17.63
CA LEU A 30 5.82 -3.57 18.49
C LEU A 30 4.61 -2.63 18.41
N GLY A 31 3.61 -2.92 17.56
CA GLY A 31 2.44 -2.05 17.34
C GLY A 31 2.74 -0.77 16.58
N ILE A 32 3.94 -0.64 16.00
CA ILE A 32 4.40 0.58 15.31
C ILE A 32 3.95 0.67 13.84
N GLY A 33 3.52 -0.44 13.25
CA GLY A 33 3.28 -0.54 11.80
C GLY A 33 2.26 0.47 11.29
N LEU A 34 1.13 0.62 11.98
CA LEU A 34 0.07 1.54 11.54
C LEU A 34 0.47 3.01 11.71
N THR A 35 1.24 3.35 12.74
CA THR A 35 1.80 4.70 12.87
C THR A 35 2.74 5.03 11.71
N LEU A 36 3.59 4.07 11.30
CA LEU A 36 4.48 4.25 10.15
C LEU A 36 3.69 4.43 8.84
N VAL A 37 2.65 3.63 8.61
CA VAL A 37 1.77 3.75 7.45
C VAL A 37 1.14 5.14 7.40
N LYS A 38 0.59 5.63 8.52
CA LYS A 38 0.03 6.98 8.60
C LYS A 38 1.04 8.05 8.20
N GLY A 39 2.24 8.02 8.79
CA GLY A 39 3.29 8.98 8.45
C GLY A 39 3.76 8.88 6.99
N MET A 40 3.78 7.69 6.39
CA MET A 40 4.08 7.53 4.97
C MET A 40 2.99 8.16 4.11
N VAL A 41 1.72 7.81 4.35
CA VAL A 41 0.59 8.31 3.56
C VAL A 41 0.46 9.83 3.65
N GLU A 42 0.59 10.40 4.85
CA GLU A 42 0.56 11.85 5.06
C GLU A 42 1.70 12.58 4.33
N ARG A 43 2.92 12.02 4.32
CA ARG A 43 4.04 12.59 3.55
C ARG A 43 3.82 12.56 2.04
N HIS A 44 2.99 11.64 1.55
CA HIS A 44 2.58 11.60 0.14
C HIS A 44 1.36 12.51 -0.15
N GLY A 45 0.88 13.27 0.85
CA GLY A 45 -0.28 14.15 0.72
C GLY A 45 -1.61 13.39 0.70
N GLY A 46 -1.62 12.13 1.15
CA GLY A 46 -2.80 11.29 1.17
C GLY A 46 -3.48 11.20 2.53
N ARG A 47 -4.45 10.28 2.62
CA ARG A 47 -5.20 9.97 3.83
C ARG A 47 -5.28 8.46 4.04
N VAL A 48 -5.30 8.04 5.30
CA VAL A 48 -5.52 6.64 5.69
C VAL A 48 -6.52 6.57 6.83
N TRP A 49 -7.44 5.61 6.76
CA TRP A 49 -8.40 5.32 7.81
C TRP A 49 -8.73 3.83 7.86
N ALA A 50 -9.44 3.42 8.90
CA ALA A 50 -9.94 2.06 9.03
C ALA A 50 -11.39 2.07 9.51
N GLU A 51 -12.13 1.04 9.11
CA GLU A 51 -13.53 0.82 9.44
C GLU A 51 -13.67 -0.62 9.95
N SER A 52 -14.48 -0.82 10.98
CA SER A 52 -14.81 -2.15 11.49
C SER A 52 -16.22 -2.11 12.07
N GLU A 53 -17.04 -3.12 11.75
CA GLU A 53 -18.40 -3.27 12.27
C GLU A 53 -18.44 -3.81 13.72
N GLY A 54 -17.27 -3.99 14.34
CA GLY A 54 -17.12 -4.51 15.70
C GLY A 54 -16.38 -5.83 15.76
N PRO A 55 -16.32 -6.45 16.96
CA PRO A 55 -15.65 -7.73 17.17
C PRO A 55 -16.18 -8.83 16.23
N ASP A 56 -15.27 -9.69 15.77
CA ASP A 56 -15.51 -10.84 14.86
C ASP A 56 -16.08 -10.48 13.48
N ARG A 57 -16.03 -9.21 13.09
CA ARG A 57 -16.46 -8.73 11.76
C ARG A 57 -15.31 -8.38 10.82
N GLY A 58 -14.06 -8.54 11.27
CA GLY A 58 -12.90 -8.06 10.53
C GLY A 58 -12.83 -6.53 10.45
N SER A 59 -11.91 -6.03 9.63
CA SER A 59 -11.71 -4.59 9.43
C SER A 59 -11.40 -4.26 7.96
N CYS A 60 -11.74 -3.06 7.51
CA CYS A 60 -11.31 -2.50 6.24
C CYS A 60 -10.31 -1.38 6.50
N PHE A 61 -9.22 -1.34 5.74
CA PHE A 61 -8.24 -0.26 5.79
C PHE A 61 -8.17 0.39 4.42
N THR A 62 -8.34 1.70 4.39
CA THR A 62 -8.40 2.45 3.13
C THR A 62 -7.28 3.48 3.12
N VAL A 63 -6.54 3.52 2.00
CA VAL A 63 -5.48 4.48 1.73
C VAL A 63 -5.84 5.24 0.45
N GLU A 64 -5.87 6.55 0.55
CA GLU A 64 -6.12 7.47 -0.55
C GLU A 64 -4.85 8.30 -0.78
N LEU A 65 -4.36 8.32 -2.02
CA LEU A 65 -3.16 9.08 -2.42
C LEU A 65 -3.48 9.98 -3.62
N PRO A 66 -2.95 11.21 -3.67
CA PRO A 66 -3.06 12.05 -4.85
C PRO A 66 -2.39 11.37 -6.05
N LEU A 67 -3.11 11.32 -7.18
CA LEU A 67 -2.52 10.93 -8.45
C LEU A 67 -1.58 12.04 -8.91
N ARG A 68 -0.29 11.73 -9.07
CA ARG A 68 0.64 12.58 -9.80
C ARG A 68 0.67 12.12 -11.25
N GLU A 69 0.68 13.07 -12.18
CA GLU A 69 1.00 12.75 -13.57
C GLU A 69 2.36 12.06 -13.60
N ALA A 70 2.41 10.85 -14.16
CA ALA A 70 3.66 10.18 -14.42
C ALA A 70 4.48 11.09 -15.36
N PRO A 71 5.80 11.22 -15.16
CA PRO A 71 6.66 11.79 -16.18
C PRO A 71 6.34 11.06 -17.48
N GLN A 72 5.95 11.80 -18.52
CA GLN A 72 5.71 11.19 -19.83
C GLN A 72 6.99 10.45 -20.20
N ALA A 73 6.92 9.12 -20.23
CA ALA A 73 8.02 8.33 -20.75
C ALA A 73 8.26 8.82 -22.18
N PRO A 74 9.51 9.09 -22.59
CA PRO A 74 9.77 9.45 -23.97
C PRO A 74 9.19 8.34 -24.85
N SER A 75 8.20 8.68 -25.67
CA SER A 75 7.68 7.76 -26.67
C SER A 75 8.83 7.43 -27.59
N LEU A 76 9.36 6.20 -27.48
CA LEU A 76 10.32 5.71 -28.46
C LEU A 76 9.64 5.83 -29.84
N PRO A 77 10.29 6.49 -30.82
CA PRO A 77 9.76 6.57 -32.17
C PRO A 77 9.43 5.16 -32.66
N SER A 78 8.19 4.95 -33.11
CA SER A 78 7.70 3.65 -33.61
C SER A 78 8.48 3.13 -34.81
N ASP A 79 9.39 3.93 -35.37
CA ASP A 79 10.23 3.63 -36.52
C ASP A 79 11.39 2.65 -36.21
N GLN A 80 11.72 2.42 -34.93
CA GLN A 80 12.80 1.49 -34.54
C GLN A 80 12.37 0.03 -34.36
N LEU A 81 11.08 -0.29 -34.51
CA LEU A 81 10.58 -1.69 -34.50
C LEU A 81 10.50 -2.25 -35.92
N SER A 82 11.56 -2.08 -36.71
CA SER A 82 11.74 -2.93 -37.89
C SER A 82 12.39 -4.23 -37.42
N PRO A 83 11.72 -5.40 -37.49
CA PRO A 83 12.41 -6.66 -37.30
C PRO A 83 13.38 -6.81 -38.46
N GLU A 84 14.68 -6.70 -38.16
CA GLU A 84 15.74 -7.03 -39.11
C GLU A 84 15.51 -8.48 -39.55
N ARG A 85 15.02 -8.68 -40.78
CA ARG A 85 14.89 -10.02 -41.36
C ARG A 85 16.31 -10.55 -41.52
N PRO A 86 16.67 -11.70 -40.91
CA PRO A 86 17.96 -12.29 -41.21
C PRO A 86 18.02 -12.60 -42.70
N ALA A 87 19.07 -12.10 -43.37
CA ALA A 87 19.32 -12.35 -44.77
C ALA A 87 19.37 -13.86 -45.01
N SER A 88 18.57 -14.33 -45.97
CA SER A 88 18.65 -15.73 -46.43
C SER A 88 20.05 -15.98 -46.98
N PRO A 89 20.72 -17.09 -46.61
CA PRO A 89 21.93 -17.47 -47.31
C PRO A 89 21.55 -17.94 -48.72
N GLU A 90 22.03 -17.23 -49.73
CA GLU A 90 22.14 -17.76 -51.09
C GLU A 90 22.98 -19.03 -51.04
N ALA A 91 22.38 -20.15 -51.44
CA ALA A 91 23.10 -21.39 -51.73
C ALA A 91 22.74 -21.83 -53.15
N GLN A 92 23.80 -22.17 -53.86
CA GLN A 92 23.95 -22.45 -55.29
C GLN A 92 23.17 -23.67 -55.76
#